data_AF-A0A381R527-F1
#
_entry.id   AF-A0A381R527-F1
#
_cell.length_a   1.000
_cell.length_b   1.000
_cell.length_c   1.000
_cell.angle_alpha   90.00
_cell.angle_beta   90.00
_cell.angle_gamma   90.00
#
_symmetry.space_group_name_H-M   'P 1'
#
loop_
_entity.id
_entity.type
_entity.pdbx_description
1 polymer ?
#
loop_
_entity_poly.entity_id
_entity_poly.type
_entity_poly.pdbx_seq_one_letter_code
_entity_poly.pdbx_strand_id
1 'polypeptide(L)'
;MKNRDISLIAIGLFSGAVIGGVLGNIMGWMLPEGVVKDFFLTSLPLDIGGRVGNEMGVIVIDLNIITLKFGLSMNFNFTSVIGLGTAYYILRYFR
;
A
#
# COMPACT_ATOMS: atom_id res chain seq x y z
N MET A 1 28.68 -5.80 -11.14
CA MET A 1 27.26 -5.40 -11.09
C MET A 1 27.18 -4.07 -10.34
N LYS A 2 27.08 -2.96 -11.07
CA LYS A 2 27.10 -1.59 -10.52
C LYS A 2 25.92 -1.42 -9.57
N ASN A 3 26.18 -0.99 -8.33
CA ASN A 3 25.24 -0.70 -7.26
C ASN A 3 23.97 -0.06 -7.84
N ARG A 4 22.96 -0.89 -8.09
CA ARG A 4 21.67 -0.42 -8.59
C ARG A 4 20.96 0.09 -7.36
N ASP A 5 20.52 1.33 -7.38
CA ASP A 5 19.79 1.92 -6.25
C ASP A 5 18.49 1.15 -6.03
N ILE A 6 18.58 0.11 -5.19
CA ILE A 6 17.45 -0.69 -4.71
C ILE A 6 16.42 0.25 -4.06
N SER A 7 16.91 1.35 -3.48
CA SER A 7 16.09 2.45 -2.97
C SER A 7 15.18 3.08 -4.03
N LEU A 8 15.68 3.36 -5.25
CA LEU A 8 14.85 3.91 -6.33
C LEU A 8 13.77 2.93 -6.79
N ILE A 9 14.10 1.63 -6.84
CA ILE A 9 13.12 0.59 -7.19
C ILE A 9 12.04 0.52 -6.11
N ALA A 10 12.44 0.47 -4.83
CA ALA A 10 11.52 0.37 -3.70
C ALA A 10 10.58 1.59 -3.63
N ILE A 11 11.11 2.81 -3.80
CA ILE A 11 10.32 4.05 -3.78
C ILE A 11 9.35 4.09 -4.97
N GLY A 12 9.80 3.75 -6.17
CA GLY A 12 8.94 3.76 -7.35
C GLY A 12 7.84 2.69 -7.30
N LEU A 13 8.15 1.50 -6.76
CA LEU A 13 7.15 0.46 -6.56
C LEU A 13 6.12 0.90 -5.49
N PHE A 14 6.59 1.46 -4.37
CA PHE A 14 5.73 1.97 -3.30
C PHE A 14 4.80 3.09 -3.78
N SER A 15 5.32 4.06 -4.54
CA SER A 15 4.48 5.11 -5.12
C SER A 15 3.44 4.54 -6.10
N GLY A 16 3.81 3.54 -6.91
CA GLY A 16 2.89 2.81 -7.77
C GLY A 16 1.74 2.13 -7.03
N ALA A 17 2.04 1.46 -5.92
CA ALA A 17 1.03 0.85 -5.05
C ALA A 17 0.04 1.87 -4.47
N VAL A 18 0.58 2.98 -3.94
CA VAL A 18 -0.22 4.04 -3.33
C VAL A 18 -1.12 4.70 -4.38
N ILE A 19 -0.55 5.09 -5.53
CA ILE A 19 -1.30 5.72 -6.62
C ILE A 19 -2.36 4.77 -7.17
N GLY A 20 -2.01 3.50 -7.41
CA GLY A 20 -2.97 2.48 -7.85
C GLY A 20 -4.10 2.28 -6.84
N GLY A 21 -3.80 2.29 -5.54
CA GLY A 21 -4.80 2.17 -4.47
C GLY A 21 -5.79 3.32 -4.45
N VAL A 22 -5.30 4.56 -4.54
CA VAL A 22 -6.13 5.77 -4.59
C VAL A 22 -7.01 5.79 -5.84
N LEU A 23 -6.44 5.48 -7.02
CA LEU A 23 -7.18 5.40 -8.27
C LEU A 23 -8.26 4.31 -8.23
N GLY A 24 -7.97 3.16 -7.61
CA GLY A 24 -8.94 2.08 -7.41
C GLY A 24 -10.15 2.50 -6.58
N ASN A 25 -9.93 3.26 -5.51
CA ASN A 25 -11.03 3.80 -4.70
C ASN A 25 -11.88 4.82 -5.46
N ILE A 26 -11.25 5.70 -6.24
CA ILE A 26 -11.96 6.68 -7.08
C ILE A 26 -12.78 5.96 -8.16
N MET A 27 -12.22 4.95 -8.81
CA MET A 27 -12.94 4.09 -9.77
C MET A 27 -14.11 3.36 -9.10
N GLY A 28 -13.92 2.91 -7.85
CA GLY A 28 -14.98 2.29 -7.05
C GLY A 28 -16.21 3.19 -6.80
N TRP A 29 -16.05 4.51 -6.83
CA TRP A 29 -17.17 5.45 -6.73
C TRP A 29 -17.96 5.60 -8.04
N MET A 30 -17.31 5.35 -9.18
CA MET A 30 -17.94 5.41 -10.49
C MET A 30 -18.69 4.11 -10.84
N LEU A 31 -18.34 2.99 -10.18
CA LEU A 31 -18.92 1.69 -10.44
C LEU A 31 -20.29 1.52 -9.73
N PRO A 32 -21.31 0.99 -10.44
CA PRO A 32 -22.57 0.59 -9.82
C PRO A 32 -22.35 -0.59 -8.86
N GLU A 33 -23.31 -0.80 -7.95
CA GLU A 33 -23.23 -1.91 -6.99
C GLU A 33 -23.22 -3.27 -7.70
N GLY A 34 -22.27 -4.13 -7.32
CA GLY A 34 -22.09 -5.46 -7.90
C GLY A 34 -20.73 -6.07 -7.62
N VAL A 35 -20.55 -7.33 -8.03
CA VAL A 35 -19.34 -8.14 -7.77
C VAL A 35 -18.03 -7.50 -8.26
N VAL A 36 -18.12 -6.66 -9.30
CA VAL A 36 -16.97 -5.93 -9.84
C VAL A 36 -16.52 -4.86 -8.84
N LYS A 37 -17.45 -4.09 -8.28
CA LYS A 37 -17.13 -3.08 -7.27
C LYS A 37 -16.51 -3.72 -6.04
N ASP A 38 -17.07 -4.83 -5.57
CA ASP A 38 -16.55 -5.57 -4.43
C ASP A 38 -15.15 -6.13 -4.69
N PHE A 39 -14.89 -6.65 -5.89
CA PHE A 39 -13.56 -7.12 -6.28
C PHE A 39 -12.51 -5.98 -6.32
N PHE A 40 -12.89 -4.81 -6.83
CA PHE A 40 -12.00 -3.64 -6.88
C PHE A 40 -11.75 -3.01 -5.51
N LEU A 41 -12.72 -3.07 -4.59
CA LEU A 41 -12.62 -2.52 -3.24
C LEU A 41 -12.06 -3.52 -2.22
N THR A 42 -12.02 -4.81 -2.55
CA THR A 42 -11.38 -5.84 -1.73
C THR A 42 -9.94 -5.43 -1.44
N SER A 43 -9.68 -5.17 -0.17
CA SER A 43 -8.43 -4.60 0.33
C SER A 43 -7.70 -5.61 1.20
N LEU A 44 -6.42 -5.84 0.94
CA LEU A 44 -5.52 -6.56 1.82
C LEU A 44 -4.85 -5.55 2.77
N PRO A 45 -5.16 -5.58 4.08
CA PRO A 45 -4.50 -4.71 5.05
C PRO A 45 -3.05 -5.19 5.24
N LEU A 46 -2.09 -4.32 4.93
CA LEU A 46 -0.68 -4.51 5.20
C LEU A 46 -0.24 -3.53 6.29
N ASP A 47 0.03 -4.10 7.47
CA ASP A 47 0.45 -3.38 8.65
C ASP A 47 1.97 -3.55 8.87
N ILE A 48 2.75 -2.53 8.51
CA ILE A 48 4.22 -2.55 8.63
C ILE A 48 4.65 -2.07 10.03
N GLY A 49 4.12 -2.76 11.06
CA GLY A 49 4.39 -2.48 12.48
C GLY A 49 4.05 -3.64 13.43
N GLY A 50 3.45 -4.72 12.93
CA GLY A 50 2.94 -5.83 13.73
C GLY A 50 3.90 -7.02 13.83
N ARG A 51 5.01 -6.88 14.57
CA ARG A 51 5.69 -8.05 15.17
C ARG A 51 6.13 -7.72 16.59
N VAL A 52 5.15 -7.76 17.50
CA VAL A 52 5.15 -8.34 18.87
C VAL A 52 3.86 -7.85 19.55
N GLY A 53 2.84 -8.70 19.60
CA GLY A 53 1.84 -8.64 20.68
C GLY A 53 0.61 -7.73 20.56
N ASN A 54 0.29 -7.13 19.41
CA ASN A 54 -1.03 -6.49 19.24
C ASN A 54 -1.54 -6.63 17.80
N GLU A 55 -2.78 -7.05 17.65
CA GLU A 55 -3.43 -7.50 16.40
C GLU A 55 -3.73 -6.34 15.43
N MET A 56 -3.34 -5.12 15.78
CA MET A 56 -3.39 -3.94 14.92
C MET A 56 -2.00 -3.32 14.96
N GLY A 57 -1.35 -3.19 13.80
CA GLY A 57 0.07 -2.84 13.64
C GLY A 57 0.47 -1.47 14.17
N VAL A 58 0.41 -1.30 15.48
CA VAL A 58 0.68 -0.08 16.20
C VAL A 58 1.80 -0.39 17.18
N ILE A 59 2.96 0.23 16.96
CA ILE A 59 3.98 0.34 17.99
C ILE A 59 3.38 1.29 19.04
N VAL A 60 2.82 0.72 20.10
CA VAL A 60 2.27 1.45 21.24
C VAL A 60 3.40 1.71 22.22
N ILE A 61 3.92 2.93 22.22
CA ILE A 61 4.77 3.39 23.33
C ILE A 61 3.83 3.98 24.37
N ASP A 62 3.58 3.24 25.45
CA ASP A 62 2.72 3.67 26.55
C ASP A 62 3.57 4.36 27.63
N LEU A 63 3.45 5.68 27.73
CA LEU A 63 4.08 6.49 28.78
C LEU A 63 3.06 6.91 29.85
N ASN A 64 2.12 6.05 30.28
CA ASN A 64 1.17 6.25 31.40
C ASN A 64 0.15 7.42 31.25
N ILE A 65 0.53 8.47 30.52
CA ILE A 65 -0.19 9.73 30.26
C ILE A 65 -0.29 9.98 28.75
N ILE A 66 0.65 9.45 27.95
CA ILE A 66 0.72 9.67 26.49
C ILE A 66 0.89 8.31 25.80
N THR A 67 -0.05 7.98 24.91
CA THR A 67 0.01 6.80 24.05
C THR A 67 0.36 7.23 22.63
N LEU A 68 1.57 6.92 22.18
CA LEU A 68 2.03 7.23 20.82
C LEU A 68 1.85 5.99 19.94
N LYS A 69 0.99 6.11 18.93
CA LYS A 69 0.64 5.02 17.99
C LYS A 69 1.39 5.20 16.68
N PHE A 70 2.57 4.58 16.54
CA PHE A 70 3.29 4.56 15.27
C PHE A 70 3.00 3.26 14.52
N GLY A 71 2.20 3.37 13.45
CA GLY A 71 1.87 2.24 12.58
C GLY A 71 1.63 2.73 11.16
N LEU A 72 2.21 2.05 10.18
CA LEU A 72 1.85 2.22 8.77
C LEU A 72 0.86 1.11 8.42
N SER A 73 -0.42 1.48 8.29
CA SER A 73 -1.48 0.61 7.78
C SER A 73 -1.79 1.00 6.34
N MET A 74 -1.60 0.08 5.41
CA MET A 74 -1.86 0.30 3.99
C MET A 74 -2.82 -0.77 3.47
N ASN A 75 -3.96 -0.33 2.95
CA ASN A 75 -4.93 -1.19 2.30
C ASN A 75 -4.60 -1.34 0.82
N PHE A 76 -4.09 -2.52 0.43
CA PHE A 76 -3.78 -2.84 -0.95
C PHE A 76 -5.02 -3.41 -1.64
N ASN A 77 -5.59 -2.66 -2.58
CA ASN A 77 -6.70 -3.14 -3.38
C ASN A 77 -6.20 -3.75 -4.72
N PHE A 78 -7.09 -4.35 -5.50
CA PHE A 78 -6.72 -4.95 -6.78
C PHE A 78 -6.03 -3.93 -7.73
N THR A 79 -6.46 -2.67 -7.68
CA THR A 79 -5.88 -1.60 -8.50
C THR A 79 -4.47 -1.21 -8.03
N SER A 80 -4.15 -1.34 -6.73
CA SER A 80 -2.77 -1.23 -6.22
C SER A 80 -1.83 -2.24 -6.85
N VAL A 81 -2.29 -3.47 -7.12
CA VAL A 81 -1.49 -4.50 -7.80
C VAL A 81 -1.21 -4.13 -9.25
N ILE A 82 -2.20 -3.58 -9.95
CA ILE A 82 -2.02 -3.04 -11.30
C ILE A 82 -1.07 -1.83 -11.28
N GLY A 83 -1.20 -0.95 -10.28
CA GLY A 83 -0.31 0.20 -10.06
C GLY A 83 1.14 -0.23 -9.81
N LEU A 84 1.36 -1.28 -9.02
CA LEU A 84 2.67 -1.90 -8.81
C LEU A 84 3.27 -2.43 -10.12
N GLY A 85 2.48 -3.17 -10.91
CA GLY A 85 2.92 -3.70 -12.21
C GLY A 85 3.25 -2.59 -13.21
N THR A 86 2.44 -1.53 -13.22
CA THR A 86 2.65 -0.37 -14.09
C THR A 86 3.91 0.41 -13.66
N ALA A 87 4.10 0.64 -12.36
CA ALA A 87 5.30 1.30 -11.85
C ALA A 87 6.57 0.50 -12.14
N TYR A 88 6.53 -0.84 -12.02
CA TYR A 88 7.63 -1.69 -12.44
C TYR A 88 7.92 -1.56 -13.94
N TYR A 89 6.89 -1.52 -14.78
CA TYR A 89 7.05 -1.34 -16.22
C TYR A 89 7.65 0.02 -16.58
N ILE A 90 7.18 1.11 -15.94
CA ILE A 90 7.73 2.46 -16.11
C ILE A 90 9.20 2.50 -15.67
N LEU A 91 9.51 1.95 -14.49
CA LEU A 91 10.88 1.84 -14.00
C LEU A 91 11.79 1.03 -14.92
N ARG A 92 11.24 0.05 -15.65
CA ARG A 92 11.98 -0.72 -16.66
C ARG A 92 12.20 0.09 -17.94
N TYR A 93 11.26 0.93 -18.36
CA TYR A 93 11.37 1.70 -19.60
C TYR A 93 12.30 2.91 -19.46
N PHE A 94 12.28 3.60 -18.30
CA PHE A 94 13.15 4.76 -18.02
C PHE A 94 14.56 4.37 -17.52
N ARG A 95 14.93 3.08 -17.53
CA ARG A 95 16.24 2.57 -17.09
C ARG A 95 16.98 1.80 -18.16
#